data_AF-A0A958QXL3-F1
#
_entry.id   AF-A0A958QXL3-F1
#
_cell.length_a   1.000
_cell.length_b   1.000
_cell.length_c   1.000
_cell.angle_alpha   90.00
_cell.angle_beta   90.00
_cell.angle_gamma   90.00
#
_symmetry.space_group_name_H-M   'P 1'
#
loop_
_entity.id
_entity.type
_entity.pdbx_description
1 polymer ?
#
loop_
_entity_poly.entity_id
_entity_poly.type
_entity_poly.pdbx_seq_one_letter_code
_entity_poly.pdbx_strand_id
1 'polypeptide(L)'
;MKKLTVAAVAVFLLFVPVARTAGADDAIVNERPPKSRLQAGEALYLSTCAACHRPDGKGMPGAFPPLAQSDFLVPPYSDAIATVLNGRSGEIVVNGATYNGVMPPQSQLSDEEIADVLTYVVSSWGNPGGQITSSQVRTIRSPLGKEASLPTQNPPHPETPEAEVRYQGAPLATTAEDAVVATDADVPPMSKREFKVAKQIFFERCAGCHGVLRKGATGKPLTPDITRKKGTDYLKALINFGSPAGMPNWGTSGELSPEEVDLLARYLQHEPP
;
A
#
# COMPACT_ATOMS: atom_id res chain seq x y z
N MET A 1 26.60 16.94 77.42
CA MET A 1 26.41 15.49 77.57
C MET A 1 24.91 15.19 77.54
N LYS A 2 24.37 14.69 76.41
CA LYS A 2 22.99 14.19 76.30
C LYS A 2 23.06 12.77 75.76
N LYS A 3 22.45 11.84 76.50
CA LYS A 3 22.50 10.39 76.30
C LYS A 3 21.61 9.96 75.13
N LEU A 4 22.09 8.98 74.38
CA LEU A 4 21.34 8.15 73.44
C LEU A 4 20.25 7.35 74.16
N THR A 5 19.09 7.20 73.52
CA THR A 5 18.15 6.09 73.72
C THR A 5 17.66 5.61 72.36
N VAL A 6 17.70 4.28 72.17
CA VAL A 6 17.34 3.52 70.97
C VAL A 6 16.00 2.83 71.22
N ALA A 7 15.11 2.81 70.20
CA ALA A 7 14.07 1.78 69.99
C ALA A 7 13.57 1.91 68.54
N ALA A 8 13.98 1.05 67.61
CA ALA A 8 13.35 -0.23 67.24
C ALA A 8 11.99 -0.07 66.51
N VAL A 9 12.01 -0.21 65.18
CA VAL A 9 10.84 -0.56 64.37
C VAL A 9 11.24 -1.67 63.40
N ALA A 10 10.54 -2.79 63.51
CA ALA A 10 10.77 -4.03 62.80
C ALA A 10 10.35 -3.93 61.33
N VAL A 11 11.18 -4.45 60.41
CA VAL A 11 10.83 -4.67 59.00
C VAL A 11 10.36 -6.11 58.86
N PHE A 12 9.05 -6.29 58.70
CA PHE A 12 8.40 -7.57 58.44
C PHE A 12 8.42 -7.84 56.93
N LEU A 13 9.31 -8.72 56.47
CA LEU A 13 9.36 -9.20 55.08
C LEU A 13 8.21 -10.19 54.83
N LEU A 14 7.11 -9.71 54.27
CA LEU A 14 6.05 -10.56 53.73
C LEU A 14 6.49 -11.11 52.35
N PHE A 15 6.99 -12.34 52.36
CA PHE A 15 7.15 -13.16 51.15
C PHE A 15 5.76 -13.67 50.73
N VAL A 16 5.24 -13.18 49.60
CA VAL A 16 4.05 -13.73 48.94
C VAL A 16 4.51 -14.58 47.75
N PRO A 17 4.18 -15.88 47.67
CA PRO A 17 4.48 -16.66 46.48
C PRO A 17 3.40 -16.37 45.41
N VAL A 18 3.80 -15.81 44.27
CA VAL A 18 2.95 -15.77 43.08
C VAL A 18 2.92 -17.15 42.45
N ALA A 19 1.82 -17.88 42.66
CA ALA A 19 1.51 -19.08 41.90
C ALA A 19 1.18 -18.69 40.45
N ARG A 20 1.99 -19.16 39.50
CA ARG A 20 1.78 -18.97 38.07
C ARG A 20 0.89 -20.11 37.58
N THR A 21 -0.38 -19.84 37.26
CA THR A 21 -1.23 -20.78 36.55
C THR A 21 -0.84 -20.77 35.07
N ALA A 22 -0.26 -21.86 34.59
CA ALA A 22 -0.13 -22.14 33.16
C ALA A 22 -1.50 -22.62 32.66
N GLY A 23 -2.17 -21.78 31.87
CA GLY A 23 -3.28 -22.17 31.00
C GLY A 23 -2.75 -22.26 29.58
N ALA A 24 -3.04 -23.40 28.93
CA ALA A 24 -2.71 -23.68 27.56
C ALA A 24 -3.65 -22.95 26.58
N ASP A 25 -3.19 -22.87 25.32
CA ASP A 25 -3.94 -22.61 24.10
C ASP A 25 -4.33 -21.16 23.79
N ASP A 26 -3.35 -20.37 23.35
CA ASP A 26 -3.61 -19.27 22.41
C ASP A 26 -2.65 -19.35 21.22
N ALA A 27 -3.24 -19.28 20.04
CA ALA A 27 -2.61 -19.41 18.75
C ALA A 27 -1.40 -18.48 18.60
N ILE A 28 -0.39 -18.94 17.86
CA ILE A 28 0.62 -18.08 17.24
C ILE A 28 -0.11 -17.25 16.18
N VAL A 29 -0.77 -16.18 16.61
CA VAL A 29 -1.01 -15.00 15.77
C VAL A 29 0.23 -14.15 15.89
N ASN A 30 0.96 -13.99 14.79
CA ASN A 30 2.06 -13.05 14.67
C ASN A 30 1.49 -11.62 14.56
N GLU A 31 0.72 -11.19 15.56
CA GLU A 31 0.37 -9.79 15.73
C GLU A 31 1.57 -9.09 16.35
N ARG A 32 2.29 -8.37 15.50
CA ARG A 32 3.17 -7.30 15.95
C ARG A 32 2.35 -6.42 16.89
N PRO A 33 2.75 -6.20 18.16
CA PRO A 33 1.98 -5.38 19.09
C PRO A 33 1.73 -4.00 18.47
N PRO A 34 0.56 -3.37 18.70
CA PRO A 34 0.21 -2.12 18.03
C PRO A 34 1.26 -1.07 18.38
N LYS A 35 2.03 -0.64 17.37
CA LYS A 35 2.78 0.61 17.46
C LYS A 35 1.75 1.70 17.74
N SER A 36 2.07 2.66 18.60
CA SER A 36 1.17 3.81 18.78
C SER A 36 0.92 4.47 17.41
N ARG A 37 -0.26 5.08 17.20
CA ARG A 37 -0.59 5.81 15.95
C ARG A 37 0.54 6.76 15.53
N LEU A 38 1.19 7.42 16.49
CA LEU A 38 2.33 8.29 16.23
C LEU A 38 3.58 7.52 15.77
N GLN A 39 3.88 6.34 16.33
CA GLN A 39 4.99 5.50 15.87
C GLN A 39 4.74 4.86 14.50
N ALA A 40 3.48 4.49 14.21
CA ALA A 40 3.08 4.02 12.89
C ALA A 40 3.19 5.16 11.86
N GLY A 41 2.65 6.33 12.19
CA GLY A 41 2.73 7.54 11.39
C GLY A 41 4.17 8.01 11.14
N GLU A 42 5.04 7.95 12.15
CA GLU A 42 6.46 8.26 12.02
C GLU A 42 7.17 7.29 11.06
N ALA A 43 6.97 5.99 11.23
CA ALA A 43 7.59 4.99 10.36
C ALA A 43 7.16 5.19 8.90
N LEU A 44 5.89 5.47 8.67
CA LEU A 44 5.34 5.75 7.35
C LEU A 44 5.85 7.08 6.78
N TYR A 45 5.97 8.11 7.61
CA TYR A 45 6.57 9.39 7.22
C TYR A 45 8.00 9.20 6.70
N LEU A 46 8.81 8.44 7.44
CA LEU A 46 10.21 8.19 7.09
C LEU A 46 10.35 7.39 5.79
N SER A 47 9.46 6.44 5.52
CA SER A 47 9.52 5.65 4.28
C SER A 47 8.99 6.38 3.05
N THR A 48 7.98 7.24 3.22
CA THR A 48 7.17 7.74 2.10
C THR A 48 7.35 9.24 1.87
N CYS A 49 7.42 10.03 2.95
CA CYS A 49 7.37 11.49 2.87
C CYS A 49 8.74 12.15 3.03
N ALA A 50 9.61 11.55 3.85
CA ALA A 50 10.90 12.13 4.24
C ALA A 50 11.92 12.24 3.10
N ALA A 51 11.73 11.51 1.99
CA ALA A 51 12.56 11.66 0.80
C ALA A 51 12.55 13.10 0.28
N CYS A 52 11.37 13.74 0.29
CA CYS A 52 11.15 15.11 -0.18
C CYS A 52 11.04 16.10 0.97
N HIS A 53 10.23 15.80 1.99
CA HIS A 53 9.98 16.69 3.12
C HIS A 53 11.04 16.65 4.23
N ARG A 54 12.05 15.77 4.06
CA ARG A 54 13.18 15.52 4.98
C ARG A 54 12.75 14.89 6.32
N PRO A 55 13.62 14.14 7.01
CA PRO A 55 13.27 13.55 8.30
C PRO A 55 12.88 14.55 9.38
N ASP A 56 13.34 15.81 9.29
CA ASP A 56 13.03 16.88 10.24
C ASP A 56 11.89 17.80 9.77
N GLY A 57 11.16 17.42 8.71
CA GLY A 57 10.02 18.18 8.20
C GLY A 57 10.36 19.52 7.57
N LYS A 58 11.65 19.89 7.42
CA LYS A 58 12.03 21.21 6.88
C LYS A 58 11.97 21.31 5.36
N GLY A 59 11.75 20.19 4.68
CA GLY A 59 11.80 20.15 3.22
C GLY A 59 13.16 20.59 2.67
N MET A 60 13.15 21.07 1.44
CA MET A 60 14.33 21.60 0.75
C MET A 60 13.96 22.96 0.15
N PRO A 61 14.61 24.06 0.59
CA PRO A 61 14.32 25.39 0.07
C PRO A 61 14.35 25.44 -1.46
N GLY A 62 13.30 26.03 -2.06
CA GLY A 62 13.15 26.13 -3.52
C GLY A 62 12.68 24.86 -4.24
N ALA A 63 12.59 23.70 -3.56
CA ALA A 63 12.17 22.45 -4.16
C ALA A 63 10.98 21.79 -3.44
N PHE A 64 11.07 21.61 -2.13
CA PHE A 64 10.06 20.93 -1.32
C PHE A 64 9.69 21.78 -0.10
N PRO A 65 8.40 22.09 0.11
CA PRO A 65 7.97 22.96 1.21
C PRO A 65 8.21 22.29 2.58
N PRO A 66 8.46 23.10 3.63
CA PRO A 66 8.50 22.61 4.99
C PRO A 66 7.11 22.18 5.46
N LEU A 67 7.06 21.06 6.16
CA LEU A 67 5.94 20.64 7.01
C LEU A 67 6.13 21.09 8.45
N ALA A 68 7.36 21.41 8.86
CA ALA A 68 7.64 21.98 10.18
C ALA A 68 7.11 23.41 10.28
N GLN A 69 6.28 23.68 11.29
CA GLN A 69 5.64 24.99 11.54
C GLN A 69 4.99 25.57 10.26
N SER A 70 4.33 24.71 9.48
CA SER A 70 3.77 25.08 8.19
C SER A 70 2.43 25.80 8.37
N ASP A 71 2.28 26.97 7.75
CA ASP A 71 1.00 27.69 7.62
C ASP A 71 -0.07 26.91 6.86
N PHE A 72 0.32 25.88 6.11
CA PHE A 72 -0.57 24.92 5.44
C PHE A 72 -1.12 23.81 6.36
N LEU A 73 -0.52 23.62 7.54
CA LEU A 73 -0.92 22.58 8.50
C LEU A 73 -1.69 23.17 9.68
N VAL A 74 -2.85 23.77 9.37
CA VAL A 74 -3.76 24.36 10.36
C VAL A 74 -5.11 23.64 10.36
N PRO A 75 -5.78 23.49 11.53
CA PRO A 75 -7.15 23.01 11.56
C PRO A 75 -8.13 23.95 10.84
N PRO A 76 -9.17 23.43 10.16
CA PRO A 76 -9.42 22.01 9.91
C PRO A 76 -8.42 21.44 8.88
N TYR A 77 -7.89 20.25 9.14
CA TYR A 77 -6.86 19.61 8.31
C TYR A 77 -7.36 19.06 6.96
N SER A 78 -8.52 19.52 6.47
CA SER A 78 -9.11 19.04 5.23
C SER A 78 -8.21 19.25 4.03
N ASP A 79 -7.52 20.38 3.96
CA ASP A 79 -6.64 20.72 2.85
C ASP A 79 -5.36 19.87 2.86
N ALA A 80 -4.82 19.58 4.04
CA ALA A 80 -3.70 18.67 4.20
C ALA A 80 -4.07 17.24 3.77
N ILE A 81 -5.25 16.77 4.20
CA ILE A 81 -5.78 15.46 3.81
C ILE A 81 -6.01 15.40 2.29
N ALA A 82 -6.67 16.41 1.72
CA ALA A 82 -6.93 16.48 0.29
C ALA A 82 -5.64 16.55 -0.55
N THR A 83 -4.63 17.27 -0.05
CA THR A 83 -3.31 17.37 -0.70
C THR A 83 -2.59 16.02 -0.70
N VAL A 84 -2.63 15.26 0.40
CA VAL A 84 -2.04 13.92 0.44
C VAL A 84 -2.80 12.96 -0.47
N LEU A 85 -4.13 13.01 -0.50
CA LEU A 85 -4.96 12.12 -1.32
C LEU A 85 -4.81 12.38 -2.82
N ASN A 86 -4.89 13.66 -3.22
CA ASN A 86 -4.99 14.06 -4.62
C ASN A 86 -3.65 14.51 -5.21
N GLY A 87 -2.64 14.66 -4.37
CA GLY A 87 -1.41 15.32 -4.74
C GLY A 87 -1.62 16.82 -4.96
N ARG A 88 -0.57 17.48 -5.41
CA ARG A 88 -0.59 18.89 -5.78
C ARG A 88 0.45 19.20 -6.83
N SER A 89 0.11 20.06 -7.77
CA SER A 89 1.05 20.58 -8.77
C SER A 89 0.92 22.09 -8.89
N GLY A 90 2.02 22.75 -9.21
CA GLY A 90 2.06 24.18 -9.48
C GLY A 90 2.56 25.00 -8.29
N GLU A 91 2.37 26.31 -8.41
CA GLU A 91 2.91 27.27 -7.44
C GLU A 91 2.12 27.27 -6.13
N ILE A 92 2.84 27.28 -5.02
CA ILE A 92 2.33 27.48 -3.66
C ILE A 92 3.26 28.39 -2.88
N VAL A 93 2.70 29.07 -1.88
CA VAL A 93 3.47 29.83 -0.90
C VAL A 93 3.31 29.15 0.45
N VAL A 94 4.41 28.71 1.05
CA VAL A 94 4.43 28.10 2.39
C VAL A 94 5.41 28.88 3.23
N ASN A 95 4.95 29.42 4.37
CA ASN A 95 5.73 30.26 5.26
C ASN A 95 6.40 31.45 4.53
N GLY A 96 5.70 32.05 3.57
CA GLY A 96 6.18 33.18 2.77
C GLY A 96 7.20 32.84 1.68
N ALA A 97 7.59 31.57 1.53
CA ALA A 97 8.47 31.11 0.45
C ALA A 97 7.67 30.42 -0.67
N THR A 98 8.01 30.74 -1.92
CA THR A 98 7.36 30.15 -3.09
C THR A 98 7.99 28.80 -3.45
N TYR A 99 7.14 27.80 -3.70
CA TYR A 99 7.51 26.48 -4.21
C TYR A 99 6.69 26.18 -5.46
N ASN A 100 7.33 25.64 -6.48
CA ASN A 100 6.66 25.20 -7.70
C ASN A 100 7.15 23.81 -8.06
N GLY A 101 6.34 22.82 -7.73
CA GLY A 101 6.71 21.41 -7.86
C GLY A 101 5.49 20.51 -7.95
N VAL A 102 5.75 19.22 -7.89
CA VAL A 102 4.71 18.18 -7.91
C VAL A 102 4.86 17.33 -6.66
N MET A 103 3.81 17.31 -5.83
CA MET A 103 3.60 16.32 -4.78
C MET A 103 2.67 15.24 -5.35
N PRO A 104 3.16 14.02 -5.60
CA PRO A 104 2.32 12.94 -6.11
C PRO A 104 1.22 12.57 -5.10
N PRO A 105 0.02 12.17 -5.58
CA PRO A 105 -1.02 11.62 -4.72
C PRO A 105 -0.49 10.38 -3.99
N GLN A 106 -0.83 10.27 -2.71
CA GLN A 106 -0.56 9.10 -1.88
C GLN A 106 -1.79 8.19 -1.81
N SER A 107 -2.42 7.95 -2.97
CA SER A 107 -3.66 7.18 -3.09
C SER A 107 -3.51 5.69 -2.75
N GLN A 108 -2.28 5.20 -2.70
CA GLN A 108 -1.93 3.84 -2.27
C GLN A 108 -2.05 3.64 -0.76
N LEU A 109 -2.01 4.71 0.03
CA LEU A 109 -2.15 4.62 1.47
C LEU A 109 -3.62 4.44 1.86
N SER A 110 -3.90 3.55 2.80
CA SER A 110 -5.23 3.38 3.39
C SER A 110 -5.69 4.64 4.15
N ASP A 111 -6.99 4.72 4.45
CA ASP A 111 -7.52 5.84 5.24
C ASP A 111 -6.87 5.96 6.62
N GLU A 112 -6.53 4.80 7.22
CA GLU A 112 -5.86 4.70 8.52
C GLU A 112 -4.41 5.16 8.42
N GLU A 113 -3.67 4.70 7.40
CA GLU A 113 -2.27 5.11 7.18
C GLU A 113 -2.14 6.61 6.93
N ILE A 114 -3.05 7.21 6.15
CA ILE A 114 -3.07 8.66 5.94
C ILE A 114 -3.41 9.39 7.26
N ALA A 115 -4.36 8.87 8.02
CA ALA A 115 -4.70 9.44 9.32
C ALA A 115 -3.52 9.39 10.29
N ASP A 116 -2.79 8.28 10.31
CA ASP A 116 -1.63 8.06 11.17
C ASP A 116 -0.46 8.99 10.79
N VAL A 117 -0.07 9.04 9.51
CA VAL A 117 1.04 9.88 9.05
C VAL A 117 0.73 11.36 9.20
N LEU A 118 -0.51 11.79 8.89
CA LEU A 118 -0.88 13.19 9.06
C LEU A 118 -1.00 13.56 10.55
N THR A 119 -1.48 12.65 11.40
CA THR A 119 -1.49 12.86 12.87
C THR A 119 -0.06 13.04 13.39
N TYR A 120 0.90 12.23 12.93
CA TYR A 120 2.31 12.42 13.26
C TYR A 120 2.83 13.78 12.77
N VAL A 121 2.58 14.14 11.52
CA VAL A 121 3.04 15.41 10.92
C VAL A 121 2.50 16.62 11.67
N VAL A 122 1.18 16.68 11.95
CA VAL A 122 0.59 17.82 12.66
C VAL A 122 0.97 17.86 14.14
N SER A 123 1.41 16.75 14.72
CA SER A 123 1.91 16.68 16.10
C SER A 123 3.42 16.90 16.22
N SER A 124 4.11 17.07 15.10
CA SER A 124 5.57 17.19 15.03
C SER A 124 6.01 18.63 14.77
N TRP A 125 7.27 18.92 15.12
CA TRP A 125 7.98 20.14 14.73
C TRP A 125 7.27 21.47 15.03
N GLY A 126 6.51 21.53 16.12
CA GLY A 126 5.82 22.76 16.54
C GLY A 126 4.55 23.08 15.74
N ASN A 127 4.00 22.11 15.00
CA ASN A 127 2.67 22.23 14.40
C ASN A 127 1.57 22.23 15.47
N PRO A 128 0.33 22.67 15.16
CA PRO A 128 -0.74 22.86 16.14
C PRO A 128 -1.23 21.58 16.84
N GLY A 129 -0.83 20.39 16.38
CA GLY A 129 -1.20 19.11 16.98
C GLY A 129 -2.63 18.69 16.65
N GLY A 130 -3.14 17.73 17.42
CA GLY A 130 -4.46 17.17 17.21
C GLY A 130 -4.42 15.84 16.45
N GLN A 131 -5.60 15.27 16.27
CA GLN A 131 -5.76 13.93 15.72
C GLN A 131 -6.58 13.98 14.45
N ILE A 132 -6.03 13.37 13.40
CA ILE A 132 -6.76 13.08 12.17
C ILE A 132 -7.25 11.64 12.28
N THR A 133 -8.51 11.43 11.93
CA THR A 133 -9.18 10.14 11.98
C THR A 133 -9.35 9.59 10.58
N SER A 134 -9.34 8.26 10.46
CA SER A 134 -9.62 7.60 9.18
C SER A 134 -11.01 7.92 8.64
N SER A 135 -11.98 8.26 9.50
CA SER A 135 -13.27 8.78 9.06
C SER A 135 -13.16 10.12 8.33
N GLN A 136 -12.35 11.06 8.83
CA GLN A 136 -12.13 12.35 8.15
C GLN A 136 -11.45 12.14 6.80
N VAL A 137 -10.46 11.24 6.74
CA VAL A 137 -9.81 10.87 5.49
C VAL A 137 -10.81 10.25 4.51
N ARG A 138 -11.63 9.31 4.98
CA ARG A 138 -12.67 8.67 4.17
C ARG A 138 -13.68 9.67 3.63
N THR A 139 -14.12 10.64 4.44
CA THR A 139 -15.04 11.70 3.99
C THR A 139 -14.46 12.53 2.85
N ILE A 140 -13.16 12.86 2.92
CA ILE A 140 -12.49 13.66 1.89
C ILE A 140 -12.10 12.82 0.67
N ARG A 141 -11.79 11.53 0.87
CA ARG A 141 -11.53 10.56 -0.19
C ARG A 141 -12.81 10.22 -0.96
N SER A 142 -13.96 10.22 -0.30
CA SER A 142 -15.24 9.98 -0.93
C SER A 142 -15.51 11.07 -1.98
N PRO A 143 -15.79 10.69 -3.24
CA PRO A 143 -16.17 11.63 -4.27
C PRO A 143 -17.59 12.11 -3.98
N LEU A 144 -17.77 13.08 -3.08
CA LEU A 144 -19.07 13.70 -2.81
C LEU A 144 -19.42 14.66 -3.96
N GLY A 145 -19.76 14.01 -5.07
CA GLY A 145 -20.55 14.41 -6.22
C GLY A 145 -21.28 13.21 -6.84
N LYS A 146 -21.22 12.01 -6.24
CA LYS A 146 -22.11 10.88 -6.51
C LYS A 146 -22.61 10.30 -5.18
N GLU A 147 -23.60 10.97 -4.60
CA GLU A 147 -24.37 10.45 -3.48
C GLU A 147 -25.09 9.15 -3.86
N ALA A 148 -25.07 8.21 -2.91
CA ALA A 148 -25.97 7.07 -2.75
C ALA A 148 -26.18 6.14 -3.96
N SER A 149 -25.40 5.07 -4.00
CA SER A 149 -25.89 3.76 -4.44
C SER A 149 -25.13 2.66 -3.71
N LEU A 150 -25.71 2.16 -2.62
CA LEU A 150 -25.53 0.75 -2.26
C LEU A 150 -25.98 -0.07 -3.48
N PRO A 151 -25.24 -1.07 -3.98
CA PRO A 151 -25.88 -2.10 -4.76
C PRO A 151 -26.61 -3.01 -3.77
N THR A 152 -27.93 -2.84 -3.71
CA THR A 152 -28.86 -3.92 -3.39
C THR A 152 -28.47 -5.18 -4.16
N GLN A 153 -28.55 -6.30 -3.46
CA GLN A 153 -28.52 -7.65 -4.02
C GLN A 153 -29.43 -7.71 -5.25
N ASN A 154 -28.88 -7.98 -6.42
CA ASN A 154 -29.69 -8.23 -7.61
C ASN A 154 -30.45 -9.57 -7.43
N PRO A 155 -31.72 -9.65 -7.88
CA PRO A 155 -32.52 -10.87 -7.77
C PRO A 155 -31.99 -11.99 -8.69
N PRO A 156 -32.32 -13.26 -8.40
CA PRO A 156 -31.77 -14.40 -9.13
C PRO A 156 -32.28 -14.43 -10.57
N HIS A 157 -31.36 -14.61 -11.52
CA HIS A 157 -31.71 -14.93 -12.90
C HIS A 157 -32.15 -16.41 -13.00
N PRO A 158 -33.31 -16.70 -13.62
CA PRO A 158 -33.71 -18.07 -13.90
C PRO A 158 -32.91 -18.64 -15.08
N GLU A 159 -32.28 -19.78 -14.79
CA GLU A 159 -31.86 -20.86 -15.69
C GLU A 159 -30.70 -20.60 -16.66
N THR A 160 -29.52 -21.09 -16.27
CA THR A 160 -28.69 -21.89 -17.17
C THR A 160 -28.27 -23.17 -16.43
N PRO A 161 -28.88 -24.33 -16.72
CA PRO A 161 -28.53 -25.58 -16.09
C PRO A 161 -27.23 -26.16 -16.68
N GLU A 162 -26.56 -26.99 -15.88
CA GLU A 162 -25.39 -27.86 -16.18
C GLU A 162 -23.97 -27.29 -16.02
N ALA A 163 -23.74 -25.98 -16.07
CA ALA A 163 -22.37 -25.45 -15.92
C ALA A 163 -21.90 -25.33 -14.45
N GLU A 164 -22.82 -25.16 -13.51
CA GLU A 164 -22.52 -24.93 -12.08
C GLU A 164 -22.21 -26.24 -11.30
N VAL A 165 -22.49 -27.42 -11.85
CA VAL A 165 -22.41 -28.71 -11.11
C VAL A 165 -21.11 -29.49 -11.39
N ARG A 166 -20.11 -28.89 -12.07
CA ARG A 166 -18.78 -29.52 -12.26
C ARG A 166 -17.64 -28.83 -11.53
N TYR A 167 -17.93 -28.12 -10.44
CA TYR A 167 -16.90 -27.66 -9.51
C TYR A 167 -17.09 -28.28 -8.12
N GLN A 168 -16.85 -29.60 -8.04
CA GLN A 168 -16.48 -30.27 -6.79
C GLN A 168 -15.13 -30.93 -7.02
N GLY A 169 -14.19 -30.63 -6.12
CA GLY A 169 -12.80 -31.01 -6.24
C GLY A 169 -12.48 -32.46 -5.86
N ALA A 170 -11.22 -32.79 -6.21
CA ALA A 170 -10.35 -33.91 -5.80
C ALA A 170 -10.25 -35.09 -6.79
N PRO A 171 -9.08 -35.79 -6.90
CA PRO A 171 -7.78 -35.58 -6.25
C PRO A 171 -6.60 -35.43 -7.25
N LEU A 172 -5.42 -35.15 -6.68
CA LEU A 172 -4.10 -35.12 -7.32
C LEU A 172 -3.86 -36.31 -8.28
N ALA A 173 -3.55 -36.00 -9.53
CA ALA A 173 -2.78 -36.87 -10.42
C ALA A 173 -1.95 -35.99 -11.36
N THR A 174 -0.64 -36.19 -11.32
CA THR A 174 0.37 -35.49 -12.12
C THR A 174 0.19 -35.80 -13.61
N THR A 175 -0.58 -35.02 -14.38
CA THR A 175 -0.61 -35.16 -15.85
C THR A 175 -0.92 -33.83 -16.56
N ALA A 176 -0.10 -33.47 -17.55
CA ALA A 176 -0.29 -32.45 -18.60
C ALA A 176 -0.44 -30.95 -18.25
N GLU A 177 -0.79 -30.53 -17.03
CA GLU A 177 -0.98 -29.11 -16.67
C GLU A 177 0.32 -28.34 -16.36
N ASP A 178 1.40 -29.06 -16.05
CA ASP A 178 2.75 -28.51 -15.87
C ASP A 178 3.55 -28.42 -17.17
N ALA A 179 2.93 -28.74 -18.32
CA ALA A 179 3.59 -28.59 -19.60
C ALA A 179 3.97 -27.13 -19.84
N VAL A 180 5.28 -26.89 -20.00
CA VAL A 180 5.84 -25.59 -20.35
C VAL A 180 5.34 -25.21 -21.74
N VAL A 181 4.60 -24.11 -21.83
CA VAL A 181 4.32 -23.39 -23.07
C VAL A 181 5.61 -22.64 -23.44
N ALA A 182 6.55 -23.35 -24.04
CA ALA A 182 7.71 -22.76 -24.69
C ALA A 182 7.45 -22.81 -26.19
N THR A 183 6.95 -21.73 -26.76
CA THR A 183 6.68 -21.67 -28.20
C THR A 183 7.85 -21.09 -28.99
N ASP A 184 8.83 -20.45 -28.35
CA ASP A 184 10.04 -19.89 -28.97
C ASP A 184 11.23 -19.93 -28.00
N ALA A 185 12.46 -20.10 -28.53
CA ALA A 185 13.71 -20.17 -27.74
C ALA A 185 14.05 -18.86 -26.99
N ASP A 186 13.52 -17.73 -27.47
CA ASP A 186 13.78 -16.39 -26.93
C ASP A 186 12.74 -15.93 -25.89
N VAL A 187 11.77 -16.78 -25.54
CA VAL A 187 10.69 -16.43 -24.61
C VAL A 187 10.85 -17.20 -23.30
N PRO A 188 10.79 -16.54 -22.14
CA PRO A 188 10.90 -17.23 -20.85
C PRO A 188 9.84 -18.33 -20.71
N PRO A 189 10.24 -19.56 -20.34
CA PRO A 189 9.31 -20.69 -20.22
C PRO A 189 8.25 -20.42 -19.15
N MET A 190 7.01 -20.82 -19.44
CA MET A 190 5.88 -20.75 -18.51
C MET A 190 5.02 -22.00 -18.62
N SER A 191 4.62 -22.61 -17.52
CA SER A 191 3.58 -23.65 -17.53
C SER A 191 2.22 -23.08 -17.99
N LYS A 192 1.32 -23.95 -18.45
CA LYS A 192 -0.06 -23.54 -18.80
C LYS A 192 -0.79 -22.87 -17.63
N ARG A 193 -0.55 -23.35 -16.41
CA ARG A 193 -1.12 -22.77 -15.18
C ARG A 193 -0.61 -21.36 -14.94
N GLU A 194 0.72 -21.18 -14.98
CA GLU A 194 1.37 -19.87 -14.88
C GLU A 194 0.83 -18.91 -15.93
N PHE A 195 0.70 -19.35 -17.19
CA PHE A 195 0.16 -18.54 -18.27
C PHE A 195 -1.29 -18.10 -17.99
N LYS A 196 -2.13 -18.99 -17.48
CA LYS A 196 -3.53 -18.68 -17.14
C LYS A 196 -3.63 -17.65 -16.01
N VAL A 197 -2.82 -17.81 -14.96
CA VAL A 197 -2.76 -16.85 -13.84
C VAL A 197 -2.28 -15.49 -14.32
N ALA A 198 -1.20 -15.44 -15.09
CA ALA A 198 -0.65 -14.20 -15.65
C ALA A 198 -1.65 -13.49 -16.57
N LYS A 199 -2.38 -14.26 -17.40
CA LYS A 199 -3.44 -13.73 -18.27
C LYS A 199 -4.55 -13.06 -17.47
N GLN A 200 -4.97 -13.67 -16.36
CA GLN A 200 -6.01 -13.12 -15.50
C GLN A 200 -5.54 -11.79 -14.86
N ILE A 201 -4.35 -11.79 -14.26
CA ILE A 201 -3.75 -10.57 -13.68
C ILE A 201 -3.66 -9.47 -14.74
N PHE A 202 -3.18 -9.80 -15.94
CA PHE A 202 -3.10 -8.85 -17.04
C PHE A 202 -4.46 -8.26 -17.40
N PHE A 203 -5.50 -9.10 -17.51
CA PHE A 203 -6.85 -8.65 -17.86
C PHE A 203 -7.42 -7.70 -16.80
N GLU A 204 -7.25 -8.04 -15.51
CA GLU A 204 -7.77 -7.24 -14.41
C GLU A 204 -7.03 -5.92 -14.21
N ARG A 205 -5.70 -5.91 -14.34
CA ARG A 205 -4.86 -4.79 -13.91
C ARG A 205 -4.23 -3.99 -15.04
N CYS A 206 -3.98 -4.62 -16.19
CA CYS A 206 -3.18 -4.03 -17.26
C CYS A 206 -4.02 -3.70 -18.51
N ALA A 207 -4.99 -4.55 -18.86
CA ALA A 207 -5.72 -4.46 -20.11
C ALA A 207 -6.55 -3.17 -20.24
N GLY A 208 -6.98 -2.58 -19.12
CA GLY A 208 -7.70 -1.30 -19.13
C GLY A 208 -6.91 -0.14 -19.77
N CYS A 209 -5.58 -0.12 -19.61
CA CYS A 209 -4.73 0.91 -20.20
C CYS A 209 -4.00 0.44 -21.47
N HIS A 210 -3.54 -0.80 -21.48
CA HIS A 210 -2.70 -1.34 -22.56
C HIS A 210 -3.51 -2.05 -23.65
N GLY A 211 -4.83 -2.21 -23.45
CA GLY A 211 -5.73 -2.96 -24.32
C GLY A 211 -5.60 -4.47 -24.12
N VAL A 212 -6.70 -5.20 -24.33
CA VAL A 212 -6.74 -6.67 -24.22
C VAL A 212 -5.75 -7.34 -25.18
N LEU A 213 -5.60 -6.77 -26.38
CA LEU A 213 -4.64 -7.22 -27.39
C LEU A 213 -3.25 -6.58 -27.24
N ARG A 214 -2.99 -5.85 -26.15
CA ARG A 214 -1.70 -5.19 -25.84
C ARG A 214 -1.23 -4.15 -26.87
N LYS A 215 -2.11 -3.71 -27.78
CA LYS A 215 -1.79 -2.70 -28.82
C LYS A 215 -1.76 -1.26 -28.29
N GLY A 216 -2.00 -1.07 -27.00
CA GLY A 216 -2.12 0.23 -26.35
C GLY A 216 -3.53 0.80 -26.46
N ALA A 217 -3.92 1.56 -25.45
CA ALA A 217 -5.11 2.40 -25.46
C ALA A 217 -4.73 3.77 -24.85
N THR A 218 -4.81 3.91 -23.53
CA THR A 218 -4.26 5.06 -22.79
C THR A 218 -2.80 4.85 -22.41
N GLY A 219 -2.38 3.59 -22.22
CA GLY A 219 -1.00 3.17 -21.98
C GLY A 219 -0.29 2.72 -23.27
N LYS A 220 1.05 2.72 -23.24
CA LYS A 220 1.90 2.29 -24.36
C LYS A 220 1.63 0.84 -24.79
N PRO A 221 1.82 0.46 -26.07
CA PRO A 221 1.72 -0.93 -26.48
C PRO A 221 2.71 -1.84 -25.72
N LEU A 222 2.25 -3.05 -25.38
CA LEU A 222 3.02 -4.11 -24.71
C LEU A 222 3.12 -5.34 -25.61
N THR A 223 3.26 -5.13 -26.92
CA THR A 223 3.38 -6.20 -27.89
C THR A 223 4.74 -6.90 -27.77
N PRO A 224 4.85 -8.20 -28.11
CA PRO A 224 6.07 -8.98 -27.92
C PRO A 224 7.32 -8.40 -28.60
N ASP A 225 7.17 -7.73 -29.75
CA ASP A 225 8.27 -7.05 -30.45
C ASP A 225 8.92 -5.91 -29.64
N ILE A 226 8.19 -5.37 -28.65
CA ILE A 226 8.65 -4.35 -27.69
C ILE A 226 9.15 -5.02 -26.41
N THR A 227 8.34 -5.90 -25.82
CA THR A 227 8.60 -6.47 -24.49
C THR A 227 9.80 -7.43 -24.51
N ARG A 228 9.98 -8.23 -25.57
CA ARG A 228 11.15 -9.11 -25.73
C ARG A 228 12.46 -8.31 -25.81
N LYS A 229 12.48 -7.16 -26.49
CA LYS A 229 13.66 -6.28 -26.58
C LYS A 229 14.06 -5.65 -25.24
N LYS A 230 13.09 -5.47 -24.35
CA LYS A 230 13.33 -4.94 -23.00
C LYS A 230 13.81 -6.02 -22.03
N GLY A 231 13.32 -7.24 -22.21
CA GLY A 231 13.67 -8.38 -21.39
C GLY A 231 12.98 -8.39 -20.02
N THR A 232 13.02 -9.54 -19.36
CA THR A 232 12.27 -9.81 -18.13
C THR A 232 12.63 -8.85 -17.00
N ASP A 233 13.91 -8.57 -16.75
CA ASP A 233 14.33 -7.75 -15.61
C ASP A 233 13.86 -6.30 -15.72
N TYR A 234 13.89 -5.73 -16.93
CA TYR A 234 13.35 -4.40 -17.19
C TYR A 234 11.84 -4.37 -16.94
N LEU A 235 11.12 -5.38 -17.44
CA LEU A 235 9.67 -5.48 -17.26
C LEU A 235 9.31 -5.64 -15.78
N LYS A 236 10.04 -6.49 -15.03
CA LYS A 236 9.89 -6.63 -13.58
C LYS A 236 10.10 -5.30 -12.87
N ALA A 237 11.14 -4.54 -13.21
CA ALA A 237 11.37 -3.24 -12.62
C ALA A 237 10.21 -2.27 -12.88
N LEU A 238 9.70 -2.20 -14.11
CA LEU A 238 8.55 -1.34 -14.45
C LEU A 238 7.26 -1.79 -13.76
N ILE A 239 6.99 -3.09 -13.68
CA ILE A 239 5.80 -3.62 -13.00
C ILE A 239 5.91 -3.39 -11.49
N ASN A 240 7.11 -3.55 -10.93
CA ASN A 240 7.37 -3.41 -9.51
C ASN A 240 7.27 -1.95 -9.04
N PHE A 241 7.94 -1.04 -9.75
CA PHE A 241 8.09 0.37 -9.36
C PHE A 241 7.15 1.33 -10.10
N GLY A 242 6.43 0.83 -11.11
CA GLY A 242 5.60 1.67 -11.98
C GLY A 242 6.43 2.49 -12.95
N SER A 243 5.81 3.51 -13.54
CA SER A 243 6.51 4.48 -14.38
C SER A 243 6.01 5.90 -14.14
N PRO A 244 6.90 6.92 -14.26
CA PRO A 244 6.52 8.34 -14.17
C PRO A 244 5.45 8.77 -15.18
N ALA A 245 5.23 7.98 -16.24
CA ALA A 245 4.21 8.22 -17.26
C ALA A 245 2.81 7.72 -16.85
N GLY A 246 2.58 7.45 -15.56
CA GLY A 246 1.27 7.06 -15.02
C GLY A 246 1.00 5.56 -14.93
N MET A 247 2.04 4.70 -15.04
CA MET A 247 1.87 3.27 -14.76
C MET A 247 1.98 3.02 -13.25
N PRO A 248 0.98 2.40 -12.59
CA PRO A 248 1.03 2.09 -11.17
C PRO A 248 2.17 1.15 -10.79
N ASN A 249 2.58 1.18 -9.53
CA ASN A 249 3.71 0.42 -8.98
C ASN A 249 3.27 -0.89 -8.32
N TRP A 250 2.75 -1.82 -9.12
CA TRP A 250 2.06 -3.03 -8.66
C TRP A 250 2.83 -3.90 -7.65
N GLY A 251 4.15 -4.00 -7.76
CA GLY A 251 4.94 -4.80 -6.81
C GLY A 251 5.22 -4.06 -5.50
N THR A 252 5.75 -2.83 -5.57
CA THR A 252 6.04 -2.04 -4.36
C THR A 252 4.80 -1.52 -3.64
N SER A 253 3.63 -1.49 -4.29
CA SER A 253 2.34 -1.24 -3.63
C SER A 253 1.83 -2.44 -2.83
N GLY A 254 2.41 -3.64 -3.03
CA GLY A 254 1.94 -4.89 -2.43
C GLY A 254 0.72 -5.49 -3.13
N GLU A 255 0.27 -4.93 -4.26
CA GLU A 255 -0.85 -5.50 -5.03
C GLU A 255 -0.48 -6.78 -5.78
N LEU A 256 0.80 -6.92 -6.16
CA LEU A 256 1.37 -8.13 -6.72
C LEU A 256 2.55 -8.58 -5.87
N SER A 257 2.59 -9.88 -5.57
CA SER A 257 3.76 -10.54 -4.98
C SER A 257 4.96 -10.50 -5.94
N PRO A 258 6.20 -10.63 -5.42
CA PRO A 258 7.40 -10.74 -6.27
C PRO A 258 7.28 -11.84 -7.34
N GLU A 259 6.62 -12.94 -7.00
CA GLU A 259 6.35 -14.07 -7.89
C GLU A 259 5.37 -13.68 -9.01
N GLU A 260 4.31 -12.94 -8.70
CA GLU A 260 3.35 -12.45 -9.70
C GLU A 260 3.96 -11.38 -10.62
N VAL A 261 4.85 -10.54 -10.09
CA VAL A 261 5.63 -9.57 -10.89
C VAL A 261 6.52 -10.30 -11.90
N ASP A 262 7.24 -11.33 -11.45
CA ASP A 262 8.07 -12.16 -12.33
C ASP A 262 7.23 -12.89 -13.39
N LEU A 263 6.13 -13.49 -12.95
CA LEU A 263 5.18 -14.20 -13.78
C LEU A 263 4.62 -13.31 -14.90
N LEU A 264 4.19 -12.10 -14.56
CA LEU A 264 3.64 -11.14 -15.51
C LEU A 264 4.71 -10.64 -16.50
N ALA A 265 5.93 -10.37 -16.01
CA ALA A 265 7.04 -9.96 -16.87
C ALA A 265 7.41 -11.03 -17.91
N ARG A 266 7.35 -12.31 -17.54
CA ARG A 266 7.50 -13.43 -18.48
C ARG A 266 6.32 -13.48 -19.46
N TYR A 267 5.09 -13.42 -18.97
CA TYR A 267 3.86 -13.49 -19.79
C TYR A 267 3.78 -12.41 -20.87
N LEU A 268 4.23 -11.19 -20.57
CA LEU A 268 4.21 -10.07 -21.53
C LEU A 268 5.09 -10.31 -22.77
N GLN A 269 6.01 -11.26 -22.72
CA GLN A 269 6.89 -11.63 -23.82
C GLN A 269 6.30 -12.72 -24.73
N HIS A 270 5.25 -13.41 -24.28
CA HIS A 270 4.46 -14.34 -25.08
C HIS A 270 3.43 -13.61 -25.94
N GLU A 271 3.06 -14.20 -27.08
CA GLU A 271 1.99 -13.68 -27.92
C GLU A 271 0.66 -13.56 -27.13
N PRO A 272 -0.11 -12.47 -27.33
CA PRO A 272 -1.42 -12.34 -26.73
C PRO A 272 -2.35 -13.45 -27.26
N PRO A 273 -3.12 -14.11 -26.38
CA PRO A 273 -4.07 -15.16 -26.77
C PRO A 273 -5.36 -14.63 -27.39
#